data_AF-A0A2V7KPJ7-F1
#
_entry.id   AF-A0A2V7KPJ7-F1
#
_cell.length_a   1.000
_cell.length_b   1.000
_cell.length_c   1.000
_cell.angle_alpha   90.00
_cell.angle_beta   90.00
_cell.angle_gamma   90.00
#
_symmetry.space_group_name_H-M   'P 1'
#
loop_
_entity.id
_entity.type
_entity.pdbx_description
1 polymer ?
#
loop_
_entity_poly.entity_id
_entity_poly.type
_entity_poly.pdbx_seq_one_letter_code
_entity_poly.pdbx_strand_id
1 'polypeptide(L)'
;MSQMLTARSLARLMVIVPFAALLVAACEHSEGPPVAGQLFSITVSPNPGSAPIGNTIQYTAAGQDVTGAPVTLPPPIVWTNLNPTAGGINSSSGLFTAGTTKGTYSNTIRARSGNLEGFATAIVTDSVPNPVLGTATTYGILAGSTVTCAGAPGTINADVGVSPGSTTTGFPPCTITGATNLANAASAQAQVDLTAAYNYLAGRPCGTIVTPADLGGKTLAPGVYCVASSMSVTGTVTLAGPANGVWVFQMGSTLTTGTNANIALSGGAQAKNVWWQVGSSATLGTGTTFRGNIIALTTITLVDNATMLGRALARNGAVSLGTNNTITLP
;
A
#
# COMPACT_ATOMS: atom_id res chain seq x y z
N MET A 1 -27.64 -14.04 -82.70
CA MET A 1 -26.42 -14.85 -82.93
C MET A 1 -26.18 -15.61 -81.63
N SER A 2 -26.62 -16.87 -81.47
CA SER A 2 -26.07 -18.09 -82.11
C SER A 2 -24.55 -18.15 -81.87
N GLN A 3 -23.93 -19.17 -81.26
CA GLN A 3 -24.22 -20.60 -81.34
C GLN A 3 -23.34 -21.41 -80.35
N MET A 4 -23.86 -22.55 -79.90
CA MET A 4 -23.25 -23.90 -79.80
C MET A 4 -21.90 -24.12 -79.09
N LEU A 5 -21.90 -24.85 -77.97
CA LEU A 5 -21.76 -26.32 -77.83
C LEU A 5 -20.35 -26.87 -78.14
N THR A 6 -19.72 -27.49 -77.14
CA THR A 6 -19.16 -28.84 -77.30
C THR A 6 -18.96 -29.52 -75.95
N ALA A 7 -19.77 -30.56 -75.72
CA ALA A 7 -19.59 -31.52 -74.65
C ALA A 7 -18.50 -32.53 -75.04
N ARG A 8 -17.66 -32.93 -74.10
CA ARG A 8 -16.94 -34.21 -74.15
C ARG A 8 -17.07 -34.94 -72.81
N SER A 9 -17.89 -35.99 -72.87
CA SER A 9 -17.99 -37.08 -71.90
C SER A 9 -16.68 -37.84 -71.83
N LEU A 10 -16.17 -38.09 -70.63
CA LEU A 10 -15.23 -39.19 -70.38
C LEU A 10 -15.59 -39.84 -69.05
N ALA A 11 -15.78 -41.15 -69.14
CA ALA A 11 -16.39 -42.01 -68.15
C ALA A 11 -15.48 -42.35 -66.95
N ARG A 12 -16.16 -42.65 -65.85
CA ARG A 12 -15.76 -43.26 -64.58
C ARG A 12 -14.49 -44.13 -64.58
N LEU A 13 -13.65 -43.92 -63.56
CA LEU A 13 -13.06 -45.02 -62.78
C LEU A 13 -13.13 -44.66 -61.28
N MET A 14 -14.11 -45.24 -60.58
CA MET A 14 -14.22 -45.18 -59.12
C MET A 14 -13.24 -46.21 -58.54
N VAL A 15 -12.18 -45.75 -57.87
CA VAL A 15 -11.37 -46.61 -56.99
C VAL A 15 -11.97 -46.51 -55.60
N ILE A 16 -12.69 -47.55 -55.20
CA ILE A 16 -13.20 -47.73 -53.84
C ILE A 16 -12.04 -48.22 -52.99
N VAL A 17 -11.49 -47.35 -52.14
CA VAL A 17 -10.57 -47.75 -51.07
C VAL A 17 -11.42 -48.10 -49.85
N PRO A 18 -11.37 -49.33 -49.32
CA PRO A 18 -12.06 -49.64 -48.08
C PRO A 18 -11.35 -48.91 -46.92
N PHE A 19 -12.05 -47.92 -46.37
CA PHE A 19 -11.63 -47.21 -45.16
C PHE A 19 -11.84 -48.16 -43.98
N ALA A 20 -10.80 -48.94 -43.64
CA ALA A 20 -10.78 -49.70 -42.41
C ALA A 20 -10.76 -48.70 -41.24
N ALA A 21 -11.90 -48.54 -40.58
CA ALA A 21 -12.01 -47.80 -39.33
C ALA A 21 -11.17 -48.52 -38.27
N LEU A 22 -9.94 -48.06 -38.07
CA LEU A 22 -9.14 -48.43 -36.91
C LEU A 22 -9.71 -47.67 -35.72
N LEU A 23 -10.67 -48.29 -35.04
CA LEU A 23 -11.21 -47.84 -33.77
C LEU A 23 -10.09 -48.01 -32.71
N VAL A 24 -9.21 -47.01 -32.59
CA VAL A 24 -8.32 -46.93 -31.43
C VAL A 24 -9.22 -46.59 -30.26
N ALA A 25 -9.47 -47.58 -29.40
CA ALA A 25 -10.06 -47.39 -28.10
C ALA A 25 -9.20 -46.35 -27.35
N ALA A 26 -9.67 -45.10 -27.32
CA ALA A 26 -9.25 -44.20 -26.26
C ALA A 26 -9.76 -44.84 -24.97
N CYS A 27 -8.85 -45.29 -24.10
CA CYS A 27 -9.21 -45.48 -22.71
C CYS A 27 -9.75 -44.14 -22.21
N GLU A 28 -11.06 -44.01 -22.19
CA GLU A 28 -11.75 -43.04 -21.35
C GLU A 28 -11.29 -43.37 -19.92
N HIS A 29 -10.29 -42.62 -19.42
CA HIS A 29 -10.08 -42.49 -17.99
C HIS A 29 -11.35 -41.79 -17.47
N SER A 30 -12.35 -42.60 -17.16
CA SER A 30 -13.52 -42.20 -16.39
C SER A 30 -13.00 -41.88 -15.00
N GLU A 31 -12.50 -40.66 -14.82
CA GLU A 31 -12.32 -40.06 -13.50
C GLU A 31 -13.67 -40.21 -12.77
N GLY A 32 -13.69 -41.00 -11.70
CA GLY A 32 -14.89 -41.17 -10.88
C GLY A 32 -15.40 -39.81 -10.37
N PRO A 33 -16.63 -39.74 -9.83
CA PRO A 33 -17.13 -38.50 -9.24
C PRO A 33 -16.11 -37.97 -8.21
N PRO A 34 -15.84 -36.65 -8.18
CA PRO A 34 -14.81 -36.07 -7.33
C PRO A 34 -15.04 -36.46 -5.86
N VAL A 35 -13.99 -37.00 -5.23
CA VAL A 35 -14.06 -37.56 -3.87
C VAL A 35 -13.61 -36.50 -2.87
N ALA A 36 -14.29 -36.43 -1.72
CA ALA A 36 -13.84 -35.60 -0.59
C ALA A 36 -12.40 -35.96 -0.20
N GLY A 37 -11.56 -34.95 0.07
CA GLY A 37 -10.14 -35.07 0.33
C GLY A 37 -9.23 -35.09 -0.92
N GLN A 38 -9.76 -35.20 -2.14
CA GLN A 38 -8.97 -35.06 -3.36
C GLN A 38 -8.96 -33.61 -3.84
N LEU A 39 -7.79 -33.13 -4.31
CA LEU A 39 -7.67 -31.79 -4.87
C LEU A 39 -8.61 -31.62 -6.08
N PHE A 40 -9.52 -30.65 -5.98
CA PHE A 40 -10.58 -30.40 -6.96
C PHE A 40 -10.46 -29.00 -7.58
N SER A 41 -10.07 -27.98 -6.79
CA SER A 41 -9.93 -26.61 -7.28
C SER A 41 -8.75 -25.87 -6.64
N ILE A 42 -8.33 -24.78 -7.31
CA ILE A 42 -7.32 -23.85 -6.80
C ILE A 42 -7.96 -22.48 -6.65
N THR A 43 -7.80 -21.88 -5.47
CA THR A 43 -8.16 -20.49 -5.21
C THR A 43 -6.90 -19.64 -5.13
N VAL A 44 -6.95 -18.43 -5.69
CA VAL A 44 -5.84 -17.47 -5.64
C VAL A 44 -6.28 -16.26 -4.83
N SER A 45 -5.43 -15.84 -3.88
CA SER A 45 -5.66 -14.69 -3.02
C SER A 45 -4.42 -13.78 -3.04
N PRO A 46 -4.58 -12.45 -2.99
CA PRO A 46 -5.84 -11.71 -3.03
C PRO A 46 -6.54 -11.78 -4.40
N ASN A 47 -7.86 -11.62 -4.43
CA ASN A 47 -8.63 -11.46 -5.67
C ASN A 47 -9.80 -10.46 -5.46
N PRO A 48 -9.71 -9.22 -5.96
CA PRO A 48 -8.58 -8.65 -6.72
C PRO A 48 -7.36 -8.34 -5.83
N GLY A 49 -6.16 -8.48 -6.38
CA GLY A 49 -4.94 -7.92 -5.80
C GLY A 49 -4.60 -6.56 -6.42
N SER A 50 -4.17 -5.59 -5.61
CA SER A 50 -3.89 -4.22 -6.07
C SER A 50 -2.47 -3.79 -5.71
N ALA A 51 -1.73 -3.25 -6.68
CA ALA A 51 -0.39 -2.72 -6.49
C ALA A 51 -0.17 -1.45 -7.34
N PRO A 52 0.43 -0.39 -6.79
CA PRO A 52 0.83 0.76 -7.60
C PRO A 52 1.92 0.41 -8.62
N ILE A 53 2.01 1.20 -9.70
CA ILE A 53 3.05 1.10 -10.73
C ILE A 53 4.44 0.88 -10.09
N GLY A 54 5.12 -0.20 -10.50
CA GLY A 54 6.47 -0.55 -10.03
C GLY A 54 6.54 -1.17 -8.62
N ASN A 55 5.43 -1.28 -7.89
CA ASN A 55 5.38 -1.95 -6.60
C ASN A 55 5.01 -3.43 -6.74
N THR A 56 5.27 -4.18 -5.68
CA THR A 56 5.01 -5.62 -5.63
C THR A 56 3.84 -5.99 -4.73
N ILE A 57 3.15 -7.08 -5.06
CA ILE A 57 2.16 -7.74 -4.19
C ILE A 57 2.34 -9.27 -4.27
N GLN A 58 2.19 -9.93 -3.12
CA GLN A 58 2.30 -11.39 -3.02
C GLN A 58 0.94 -12.04 -3.27
N TYR A 59 0.86 -12.94 -4.25
CA TYR A 59 -0.28 -13.84 -4.40
C TYR A 59 0.03 -15.21 -3.79
N THR A 60 -0.99 -15.85 -3.21
CA THR A 60 -0.91 -17.21 -2.68
C THR A 60 -2.00 -18.06 -3.31
N ALA A 61 -1.73 -19.36 -3.41
CA ALA A 61 -2.66 -20.34 -3.94
C ALA A 61 -3.01 -21.36 -2.85
N ALA A 62 -4.29 -21.71 -2.74
CA ALA A 62 -4.78 -22.73 -1.84
C ALA A 62 -5.63 -23.76 -2.60
N GLY A 63 -5.38 -25.04 -2.35
CA GLY A 63 -6.15 -26.14 -2.92
C GLY A 63 -7.38 -26.44 -2.09
N GLN A 64 -8.47 -26.86 -2.74
CA GLN A 64 -9.69 -27.32 -2.07
C GLN A 64 -10.21 -28.59 -2.72
N ASP A 65 -10.87 -29.44 -1.94
CA ASP A 65 -11.65 -30.56 -2.46
C ASP A 65 -13.04 -30.12 -2.96
N VAL A 66 -13.86 -31.08 -3.39
CA VAL A 66 -15.22 -30.82 -3.88
C VAL A 66 -16.16 -30.24 -2.82
N THR A 67 -15.85 -30.42 -1.54
CA THR A 67 -16.63 -29.89 -0.41
C THR A 67 -16.16 -28.50 0.03
N GLY A 68 -15.06 -27.99 -0.55
CA GLY A 68 -14.41 -26.73 -0.16
C GLY A 68 -13.41 -26.89 0.99
N ALA A 69 -13.13 -28.12 1.45
CA ALA A 69 -12.14 -28.35 2.50
C ALA A 69 -10.72 -28.12 1.96
N PRO A 70 -9.82 -27.50 2.74
CA PRO A 70 -8.47 -27.20 2.28
C PRO A 70 -7.67 -28.49 2.03
N VAL A 71 -7.04 -28.57 0.87
CA VAL A 71 -6.16 -29.67 0.45
C VAL A 71 -4.80 -29.09 0.07
N THR A 72 -3.72 -29.82 0.44
CA THR A 72 -2.35 -29.40 0.09
C THR A 72 -2.15 -29.43 -1.43
N LEU A 73 -1.64 -28.34 -2.00
CA LEU A 73 -1.30 -28.28 -3.41
C LEU A 73 0.00 -29.05 -3.69
N PRO A 74 0.00 -30.04 -4.61
CA PRO A 74 1.21 -30.75 -4.98
C PRO A 74 2.17 -29.82 -5.75
N PRO A 75 3.44 -29.68 -5.35
CA PRO A 75 4.41 -28.88 -6.09
C PRO A 75 4.78 -29.54 -7.45
N PRO A 76 5.25 -28.75 -8.44
CA PRO A 76 5.46 -27.30 -8.38
C PRO A 76 4.17 -26.51 -8.62
N ILE A 77 3.99 -25.42 -7.87
CA ILE A 77 3.01 -24.38 -8.19
C ILE A 77 3.68 -23.41 -9.16
N VAL A 78 3.16 -23.32 -10.38
CA VAL A 78 3.70 -22.44 -11.41
C VAL A 78 2.82 -21.20 -11.52
N TRP A 79 3.42 -20.04 -11.30
CA TRP A 79 2.76 -18.74 -11.44
C TRP A 79 3.00 -18.16 -12.83
N THR A 80 1.96 -17.60 -13.44
CA THR A 80 2.03 -16.90 -14.72
C THR A 80 1.19 -15.63 -14.69
N ASN A 81 1.72 -14.54 -15.23
CA ASN A 81 0.92 -13.37 -15.58
C ASN A 81 0.58 -13.48 -17.07
N LEU A 82 -0.70 -13.61 -17.38
CA LEU A 82 -1.21 -13.80 -18.74
C LEU A 82 -1.25 -12.51 -19.56
N ASN A 83 -1.14 -11.35 -18.91
CA ASN A 83 -1.08 -10.05 -19.58
C ASN A 83 0.19 -9.28 -19.18
N PRO A 84 1.23 -9.25 -20.04
CA PRO A 84 2.51 -8.61 -19.71
C PRO A 84 2.39 -7.11 -19.44
N THR A 85 1.33 -6.43 -19.92
CA THR A 85 1.11 -5.01 -19.60
C THR A 85 0.73 -4.78 -18.13
N ALA A 86 0.13 -5.78 -17.48
CA ALA A 86 -0.18 -5.74 -16.07
C ALA A 86 1.10 -5.75 -15.21
N GLY A 87 2.19 -6.38 -15.69
CA GLY A 87 3.44 -6.50 -14.94
C GLY A 87 4.15 -7.84 -15.12
N GLY A 88 5.04 -8.18 -14.19
CA GLY A 88 5.74 -9.46 -14.11
C GLY A 88 5.34 -10.26 -12.87
N ILE A 89 5.45 -11.58 -12.89
CA ILE A 89 5.28 -12.42 -11.69
C ILE A 89 6.43 -13.42 -11.59
N ASN A 90 6.97 -13.59 -10.39
CA ASN A 90 7.94 -14.64 -10.13
C ASN A 90 7.25 -16.00 -10.21
N SER A 91 7.74 -16.87 -11.11
CA SER A 91 7.09 -18.14 -11.46
C SER A 91 7.06 -19.17 -10.33
N SER A 92 7.92 -19.06 -9.32
CA SER A 92 7.98 -19.98 -8.17
C SER A 92 7.37 -19.42 -6.90
N SER A 93 7.45 -18.10 -6.68
CA SER A 93 6.94 -17.48 -5.44
C SER A 93 5.55 -16.86 -5.56
N GLY A 94 5.08 -16.47 -6.75
CA GLY A 94 3.83 -15.73 -6.91
C GLY A 94 3.95 -14.24 -6.55
N LEU A 95 5.17 -13.72 -6.38
CA LEU A 95 5.42 -12.30 -6.18
C LEU A 95 5.23 -11.54 -7.49
N PHE A 96 4.16 -10.77 -7.58
CA PHE A 96 3.82 -9.93 -8.74
C PHE A 96 4.43 -8.55 -8.59
N THR A 97 4.97 -7.98 -9.68
CA THR A 97 5.45 -6.61 -9.81
C THR A 97 4.58 -5.89 -10.83
N ALA A 98 3.86 -4.87 -10.41
CA ALA A 98 2.97 -4.11 -11.28
C ALA A 98 3.74 -3.38 -12.38
N GLY A 99 3.17 -3.40 -13.59
CA GLY A 99 3.72 -2.76 -14.78
C GLY A 99 3.60 -1.23 -14.73
N THR A 100 3.76 -0.61 -15.89
CA THR A 100 3.76 0.86 -16.04
C THR A 100 2.40 1.44 -16.37
N THR A 101 1.43 0.61 -16.71
CA THR A 101 0.11 1.05 -17.16
C THR A 101 -0.91 0.76 -16.07
N LYS A 102 -1.60 1.80 -15.60
CA LYS A 102 -2.71 1.62 -14.67
C LYS A 102 -3.88 0.92 -15.34
N GLY A 103 -4.58 0.08 -14.59
CA GLY A 103 -5.75 -0.62 -15.09
C GLY A 103 -6.14 -1.83 -14.26
N THR A 104 -7.33 -2.35 -14.54
CA THR A 104 -7.81 -3.62 -14.01
C THR A 104 -7.58 -4.71 -15.04
N TYR A 105 -6.83 -5.73 -14.65
CA TYR A 105 -6.44 -6.87 -15.47
C TYR A 105 -7.11 -8.13 -14.94
N SER A 106 -8.34 -8.36 -15.41
CA SER A 106 -9.19 -9.45 -14.94
C SER A 106 -8.58 -10.82 -15.25
N ASN A 107 -8.58 -11.71 -14.24
CA ASN A 107 -8.09 -13.09 -14.35
C ASN A 107 -6.69 -13.23 -14.98
N THR A 108 -5.83 -12.23 -14.82
CA THR A 108 -4.49 -12.22 -15.44
C THR A 108 -3.48 -13.03 -14.64
N ILE A 109 -3.66 -13.16 -13.33
CA ILE A 109 -2.76 -13.92 -12.46
C ILE A 109 -3.25 -15.35 -12.43
N ARG A 110 -2.41 -16.28 -12.84
CA ARG A 110 -2.70 -17.72 -12.87
C ARG A 110 -1.74 -18.48 -11.97
N ALA A 111 -2.29 -19.32 -11.10
CA ALA A 111 -1.55 -20.37 -10.38
C ALA A 111 -1.93 -21.73 -10.95
N ARG A 112 -0.94 -22.55 -11.33
CA ARG A 112 -1.16 -23.90 -11.86
C ARG A 112 -0.47 -24.95 -10.99
N SER A 113 -1.18 -26.04 -10.72
CA SER A 113 -0.66 -27.24 -10.04
C SER A 113 -1.19 -28.48 -10.77
N GLY A 114 -0.33 -29.16 -11.51
CA GLY A 114 -0.74 -30.24 -12.41
C GLY A 114 -1.65 -29.74 -13.54
N ASN A 115 -2.89 -30.24 -13.58
CA ASN A 115 -3.91 -29.84 -14.57
C ASN A 115 -4.90 -28.79 -14.04
N LEU A 116 -4.84 -28.49 -12.74
CA LEU A 116 -5.74 -27.52 -12.13
C LEU A 116 -5.14 -26.11 -12.17
N GLU A 117 -6.00 -25.13 -12.40
CA GLU A 117 -5.64 -23.72 -12.48
C GLU A 117 -6.58 -22.87 -11.61
N GLY A 118 -6.01 -21.85 -10.97
CA GLY A 118 -6.75 -20.82 -10.25
C GLY A 118 -6.36 -19.45 -10.79
N PHE A 119 -7.31 -18.51 -10.78
CA PHE A 119 -7.11 -17.17 -11.36
C PHE A 119 -7.42 -16.07 -10.34
N ALA A 120 -6.72 -14.94 -10.47
CA ALA A 120 -7.02 -13.70 -9.78
C ALA A 120 -6.89 -12.48 -10.69
N THR A 121 -7.65 -11.44 -10.35
CA THR A 121 -7.56 -10.12 -10.99
C THR A 121 -6.43 -9.31 -10.38
N ALA A 122 -5.60 -8.68 -11.20
CA ALA A 122 -4.62 -7.69 -10.77
C ALA A 122 -5.10 -6.28 -11.10
N ILE A 123 -4.97 -5.35 -10.17
CA ILE A 123 -5.24 -3.93 -10.35
C ILE A 123 -3.92 -3.17 -10.23
N VAL A 124 -3.52 -2.48 -11.30
CA VAL A 124 -2.38 -1.57 -11.30
C VAL A 124 -2.89 -0.15 -11.05
N THR A 125 -2.41 0.48 -9.99
CA THR A 125 -2.78 1.85 -9.61
C THR A 125 -1.63 2.83 -9.85
N ASP A 126 -1.91 4.13 -9.82
CA ASP A 126 -0.86 5.15 -9.91
C ASP A 126 0.09 5.05 -8.70
N SER A 127 1.40 5.19 -8.93
CA SER A 127 2.36 5.28 -7.83
C SER A 127 2.32 6.65 -7.16
N VAL A 128 2.51 6.67 -5.85
CA VAL A 128 2.53 7.91 -5.07
C VAL A 128 3.98 8.20 -4.70
N PRO A 129 4.69 9.09 -5.40
CA PRO A 129 6.00 9.54 -4.95
C PRO A 129 5.96 10.20 -3.57
N ASN A 130 7.04 10.05 -2.79
CA ASN A 130 7.23 10.80 -1.56
C ASN A 130 7.36 12.32 -1.84
N PRO A 131 6.90 13.20 -0.92
CA PRO A 131 7.23 14.61 -0.97
C PRO A 131 8.73 14.81 -0.78
N VAL A 132 9.28 15.87 -1.38
CA VAL A 132 10.64 16.33 -1.11
C VAL A 132 10.60 17.23 0.13
N LEU A 133 11.28 16.81 1.21
CA LEU A 133 11.38 17.60 2.43
C LEU A 133 12.48 18.68 2.40
N GLY A 134 13.41 18.60 1.44
CA GLY A 134 14.54 19.52 1.37
C GLY A 134 15.30 19.59 2.69
N THR A 135 15.52 20.81 3.18
CA THR A 135 16.19 21.09 4.46
C THR A 135 15.40 20.64 5.68
N ALA A 136 14.09 20.37 5.57
CA ALA A 136 13.29 19.84 6.69
C ALA A 136 13.61 18.36 7.03
N THR A 137 14.45 17.67 6.23
CA THR A 137 14.69 16.23 6.36
C THR A 137 15.30 15.81 7.70
N THR A 138 16.14 16.65 8.33
CA THR A 138 16.83 16.33 9.61
C THR A 138 15.99 16.64 10.85
N TYR A 139 14.87 17.34 10.69
CA TYR A 139 14.02 17.75 11.79
C TYR A 139 13.05 16.64 12.20
N GLY A 140 13.09 16.26 13.47
CA GLY A 140 12.04 15.46 14.10
C GLY A 140 10.88 16.33 14.55
N ILE A 141 11.17 17.59 14.88
CA ILE A 141 10.17 18.63 15.15
C ILE A 141 10.52 19.89 14.36
N LEU A 142 9.53 20.43 13.64
CA LEU A 142 9.58 21.78 13.08
C LEU A 142 8.26 22.47 13.43
N ALA A 143 8.32 23.67 14.01
CA ALA A 143 7.14 24.40 14.46
C ALA A 143 7.13 25.86 13.97
N GLY A 144 5.93 26.38 13.74
CA GLY A 144 5.72 27.77 13.34
C GLY A 144 5.95 28.75 14.49
N SER A 145 5.43 28.42 15.67
CA SER A 145 5.40 29.32 16.82
C SER A 145 6.31 28.90 17.97
N THR A 146 6.10 27.73 18.56
CA THR A 146 6.83 27.27 19.75
C THR A 146 6.95 25.74 19.77
N VAL A 147 7.96 25.23 20.46
CA VAL A 147 7.99 23.81 20.88
C VAL A 147 7.98 23.74 22.40
N THR A 148 7.06 22.98 22.97
CA THR A 148 6.87 22.89 24.42
C THR A 148 6.90 21.44 24.87
N CYS A 149 7.79 21.12 25.82
CA CYS A 149 7.72 19.89 26.59
C CYS A 149 7.14 20.19 27.97
N ALA A 150 5.83 19.97 28.12
CA ALA A 150 5.08 20.25 29.34
C ALA A 150 5.24 19.15 30.41
N GLY A 151 5.59 17.93 30.00
CA GLY A 151 5.80 16.79 30.89
C GLY A 151 7.14 16.11 30.62
N ALA A 152 7.84 15.69 31.68
CA ALA A 152 9.15 15.05 31.59
C ALA A 152 9.14 13.66 32.25
N PRO A 153 9.98 12.70 31.80
CA PRO A 153 11.01 12.84 30.78
C PRO A 153 10.42 12.98 29.37
N GLY A 154 11.22 13.39 28.40
CA GLY A 154 10.83 13.42 26.99
C GLY A 154 12.08 13.48 26.13
N THR A 155 12.10 12.79 24.99
CA THR A 155 13.32 12.62 24.19
C THR A 155 13.04 12.84 22.71
N ILE A 156 13.78 13.78 22.11
CA ILE A 156 13.75 14.05 20.68
C ILE A 156 15.10 13.63 20.09
N ASN A 157 15.09 12.51 19.38
CA ASN A 157 16.23 11.92 18.69
C ASN A 157 16.43 12.51 17.29
N ALA A 158 16.44 13.84 17.19
CA ALA A 158 16.48 14.58 15.93
C ALA A 158 16.78 16.08 16.18
N ASP A 159 16.90 16.84 15.09
CA ASP A 159 16.90 18.30 15.15
C ASP A 159 15.50 18.84 15.52
N VAL A 160 15.49 19.99 16.19
CA VAL A 160 14.30 20.77 16.51
C VAL A 160 14.43 22.16 15.88
N GLY A 161 13.38 22.59 15.19
CA GLY A 161 13.32 23.88 14.52
C GLY A 161 12.09 24.68 14.91
N VAL A 162 12.26 25.99 15.07
CA VAL A 162 11.16 26.94 15.21
C VAL A 162 11.41 28.14 14.31
N SER A 163 10.42 28.50 13.50
CA SER A 163 10.42 29.72 12.68
C SER A 163 9.01 30.02 12.17
N PRO A 164 8.55 31.29 12.15
CA PRO A 164 9.28 32.49 12.57
C PRO A 164 9.37 32.67 14.09
N GLY A 165 8.70 31.82 14.87
CA GLY A 165 8.91 31.75 16.30
C GLY A 165 10.34 31.38 16.68
N SER A 166 10.70 31.58 17.94
CA SER A 166 12.08 31.48 18.41
C SER A 166 12.23 30.75 19.74
N THR A 167 11.20 30.03 20.19
CA THR A 167 11.14 29.52 21.56
C THR A 167 10.95 28.02 21.65
N THR A 168 11.73 27.43 22.56
CA THR A 168 11.54 26.07 23.08
C THR A 168 11.39 26.15 24.59
N THR A 169 10.45 25.43 25.18
CA THR A 169 10.24 25.39 26.64
C THR A 169 10.22 23.95 27.14
N GLY A 170 10.73 23.71 28.35
CA GLY A 170 10.81 22.36 28.95
C GLY A 170 12.05 21.53 28.55
N PHE A 171 13.10 22.19 28.04
CA PHE A 171 14.38 21.57 27.65
C PHE A 171 15.53 22.25 28.40
N PRO A 172 15.97 21.77 29.59
CA PRO A 172 15.58 20.54 30.32
C PRO A 172 14.20 20.64 31.04
N PRO A 173 13.61 19.50 31.51
CA PRO A 173 14.19 18.15 31.63
C PRO A 173 14.03 17.25 30.41
N CYS A 174 13.24 17.65 29.41
CA CYS A 174 13.25 16.93 28.15
C CYS A 174 14.57 17.17 27.42
N THR A 175 14.94 16.23 26.55
CA THR A 175 16.22 16.22 25.87
C THR A 175 16.04 16.28 24.36
N ILE A 176 16.92 17.04 23.71
CA ILE A 176 17.07 17.09 22.26
C ILE A 176 18.49 16.61 21.98
N THR A 177 18.65 15.59 21.13
CA THR A 177 19.97 15.03 20.79
C THR A 177 20.59 15.68 19.55
N GLY A 178 19.76 16.27 18.68
CA GLY A 178 20.18 17.00 17.49
C GLY A 178 20.38 18.50 17.73
N ALA A 179 20.43 19.26 16.64
CA ALA A 179 20.56 20.70 16.67
C ALA A 179 19.23 21.39 16.99
N THR A 180 19.31 22.48 17.76
CA THR A 180 18.18 23.37 18.04
C THR A 180 18.31 24.66 17.21
N ASN A 181 17.40 24.87 16.26
CA ASN A 181 17.41 25.97 15.30
C ASN A 181 16.21 26.89 15.52
N LEU A 182 16.43 28.05 16.16
CA LEU A 182 15.35 28.96 16.56
C LEU A 182 15.47 30.28 15.81
N ALA A 183 14.44 30.64 15.04
CA ALA A 183 14.36 31.85 14.22
C ALA A 183 15.65 32.16 13.42
N ASN A 184 16.31 31.13 12.88
CA ASN A 184 17.54 31.27 12.10
C ASN A 184 17.32 30.89 10.63
N ALA A 185 18.33 31.09 9.79
CA ALA A 185 18.23 30.81 8.35
C ALA A 185 17.88 29.34 8.05
N ALA A 186 18.39 28.39 8.86
CA ALA A 186 18.11 26.97 8.68
C ALA A 186 16.64 26.63 8.97
N SER A 187 16.10 27.06 10.12
CA SER A 187 14.69 26.81 10.45
C SER A 187 13.72 27.59 9.54
N ALA A 188 14.12 28.78 9.07
CA ALA A 188 13.35 29.53 8.08
C ALA A 188 13.27 28.80 6.73
N GLN A 189 14.38 28.30 6.20
CA GLN A 189 14.37 27.53 4.95
C GLN A 189 13.61 26.21 5.11
N ALA A 190 13.76 25.53 6.25
CA ALA A 190 13.03 24.30 6.53
C ALA A 190 11.50 24.51 6.52
N GLN A 191 11.00 25.66 6.98
CA GLN A 191 9.57 25.99 6.92
C GLN A 191 9.06 26.25 5.50
N VAL A 192 9.91 26.82 4.63
CA VAL A 192 9.60 26.97 3.20
C VAL A 192 9.48 25.59 2.54
N ASP A 193 10.45 24.71 2.77
CA ASP A 193 10.45 23.37 2.21
C ASP A 193 9.29 22.54 2.78
N LEU A 194 8.97 22.69 4.07
CA LEU A 194 7.79 22.09 4.70
C LEU A 194 6.50 22.54 4.03
N THR A 195 6.39 23.82 3.70
CA THR A 195 5.21 24.36 3.00
C THR A 195 5.07 23.76 1.61
N ALA A 196 6.18 23.58 0.87
CA ALA A 196 6.16 22.91 -0.42
C ALA A 196 5.70 21.44 -0.28
N ALA A 197 6.22 20.71 0.71
CA ALA A 197 5.82 19.34 1.00
C ALA A 197 4.34 19.23 1.40
N TYR A 198 3.83 20.14 2.22
CA TYR A 198 2.40 20.19 2.59
C TYR A 198 1.52 20.38 1.36
N ASN A 199 1.83 21.36 0.51
CA ASN A 199 1.05 21.65 -0.69
C ASN A 199 1.11 20.50 -1.70
N TYR A 200 2.27 19.84 -1.83
CA TYR A 200 2.43 18.65 -2.66
C TYR A 200 1.52 17.51 -2.20
N LEU A 201 1.51 17.21 -0.89
CA LEU A 201 0.67 16.17 -0.33
C LEU A 201 -0.82 16.54 -0.45
N ALA A 202 -1.20 17.77 -0.12
CA ALA A 202 -2.59 18.25 -0.21
C ALA A 202 -3.12 18.28 -1.65
N GLY A 203 -2.25 18.52 -2.63
CA GLY A 203 -2.58 18.51 -4.05
C GLY A 203 -2.67 17.12 -4.69
N ARG A 204 -2.40 16.04 -3.94
CA ARG A 204 -2.56 14.68 -4.49
C ARG A 204 -4.02 14.38 -4.78
N PRO A 205 -4.34 13.80 -5.95
CA PRO A 205 -5.67 13.26 -6.20
C PRO A 205 -6.03 12.25 -5.12
N CYS A 206 -7.24 12.35 -4.58
CA CYS A 206 -7.73 11.34 -3.65
C CYS A 206 -7.87 9.99 -4.35
N GLY A 207 -7.30 8.94 -3.76
CA GLY A 207 -7.45 7.57 -4.24
C GLY A 207 -8.65 6.87 -3.59
N THR A 208 -8.70 6.88 -2.25
CA THR A 208 -9.73 6.19 -1.47
C THR A 208 -10.34 7.13 -0.44
N ILE A 209 -11.65 7.33 -0.50
CA ILE A 209 -12.39 8.05 0.53
C ILE A 209 -12.54 7.14 1.75
N VAL A 210 -12.16 7.62 2.92
CA VAL A 210 -12.22 6.87 4.18
C VAL A 210 -13.59 7.05 4.83
N THR A 211 -14.41 5.99 4.82
CA THR A 211 -15.72 5.96 5.49
C THR A 211 -15.93 4.65 6.26
N PRO A 212 -16.30 4.70 7.56
CA PRO A 212 -16.29 5.88 8.44
C PRO A 212 -14.88 6.47 8.54
N ALA A 213 -14.77 7.74 8.95
CA ALA A 213 -13.52 8.49 9.03
C ALA A 213 -12.58 8.04 10.19
N ASP A 214 -12.56 6.74 10.49
CA ASP A 214 -11.69 6.08 11.45
C ASP A 214 -10.92 4.97 10.74
N LEU A 215 -9.60 4.94 10.94
CA LEU A 215 -8.72 3.91 10.36
C LEU A 215 -8.60 2.66 11.22
N GLY A 216 -9.16 2.67 12.44
CA GLY A 216 -9.15 1.55 13.36
C GLY A 216 -9.59 0.22 12.72
N GLY A 217 -8.80 -0.83 12.94
CA GLY A 217 -9.04 -2.18 12.44
C GLY A 217 -8.75 -2.41 10.96
N LYS A 218 -8.40 -1.37 10.19
CA LYS A 218 -8.16 -1.49 8.75
C LYS A 218 -6.74 -1.98 8.46
N THR A 219 -6.60 -2.75 7.38
CA THR A 219 -5.31 -3.05 6.75
C THR A 219 -5.26 -2.35 5.39
N LEU A 220 -4.27 -1.50 5.19
CA LEU A 220 -4.20 -0.55 4.08
C LEU A 220 -2.97 -0.81 3.23
N ALA A 221 -3.19 -1.06 1.94
CA ALA A 221 -2.14 -1.07 0.93
C ALA A 221 -1.60 0.34 0.65
N PRO A 222 -0.44 0.50 -0.02
CA PRO A 222 0.04 1.81 -0.43
C PRO A 222 -1.00 2.59 -1.25
N GLY A 223 -1.14 3.89 -1.00
CA GLY A 223 -2.13 4.73 -1.69
C GLY A 223 -2.38 6.09 -1.02
N VAL A 224 -3.28 6.87 -1.62
CA VAL A 224 -3.78 8.15 -1.09
C VAL A 224 -5.18 7.95 -0.51
N TYR A 225 -5.31 8.16 0.79
CA TYR A 225 -6.53 8.04 1.57
C TYR A 225 -7.00 9.43 2.00
N CYS A 226 -8.25 9.78 1.73
CA CYS A 226 -8.75 11.13 2.00
C CYS A 226 -10.05 11.14 2.81
N VAL A 227 -10.21 12.21 3.59
CA VAL A 227 -11.48 12.60 4.22
C VAL A 227 -11.60 14.13 4.24
N ALA A 228 -12.76 14.68 3.92
CA ALA A 228 -12.96 16.13 3.95
C ALA A 228 -13.04 16.70 5.38
N SER A 229 -13.38 15.86 6.36
CA SER A 229 -13.53 16.19 7.78
C SER A 229 -12.28 15.80 8.59
N SER A 230 -12.46 15.44 9.86
CA SER A 230 -11.42 14.88 10.71
C SER A 230 -11.23 13.39 10.46
N MET A 231 -9.99 12.92 10.61
CA MET A 231 -9.64 11.50 10.59
C MET A 231 -9.23 11.04 11.97
N SER A 232 -9.71 9.87 12.40
CA SER A 232 -9.28 9.23 13.63
C SER A 232 -8.52 7.92 13.40
N VAL A 233 -7.78 7.49 14.43
CA VAL A 233 -7.23 6.15 14.54
C VAL A 233 -7.59 5.59 15.92
N THR A 234 -8.61 4.74 15.98
CA THR A 234 -8.99 4.00 17.20
C THR A 234 -8.40 2.59 17.16
N GLY A 235 -7.54 2.25 18.12
CA GLY A 235 -6.86 0.95 18.12
C GLY A 235 -5.78 0.85 17.05
N THR A 236 -5.69 -0.29 16.34
CA THR A 236 -4.62 -0.54 15.37
C THR A 236 -5.08 -0.29 13.93
N VAL A 237 -4.28 0.45 13.16
CA VAL A 237 -4.31 0.43 11.69
C VAL A 237 -3.04 -0.25 11.19
N THR A 238 -3.15 -1.16 10.23
CA THR A 238 -2.01 -1.86 9.63
C THR A 238 -1.71 -1.31 8.25
N LEU A 239 -0.51 -0.79 8.04
CA LEU A 239 0.00 -0.41 6.73
C LEU A 239 0.79 -1.59 6.17
N ALA A 240 0.24 -2.26 5.17
CA ALA A 240 0.76 -3.50 4.63
C ALA A 240 1.23 -3.28 3.19
N GLY A 241 2.53 -3.40 2.97
CA GLY A 241 3.08 -3.20 1.64
C GLY A 241 4.61 -3.28 1.62
N PRO A 242 5.20 -3.25 0.42
CA PRO A 242 6.64 -3.37 0.25
C PRO A 242 7.40 -2.17 0.81
N ALA A 243 8.72 -2.30 0.87
CA ALA A 243 9.64 -1.26 1.35
C ALA A 243 9.54 0.08 0.62
N ASN A 244 9.11 0.08 -0.64
CA ASN A 244 8.89 1.28 -1.46
C ASN A 244 7.41 1.72 -1.52
N GLY A 245 6.51 1.05 -0.78
CA GLY A 245 5.13 1.49 -0.64
C GLY A 245 5.05 2.86 0.01
N VAL A 246 4.15 3.72 -0.47
CA VAL A 246 3.89 5.07 0.05
C VAL A 246 2.43 5.18 0.45
N TRP A 247 2.20 5.73 1.63
CA TRP A 247 0.88 5.99 2.19
C TRP A 247 0.72 7.49 2.44
N VAL A 248 -0.33 8.08 1.89
CA VAL A 248 -0.68 9.48 2.14
C VAL A 248 -2.08 9.54 2.71
N PHE A 249 -2.21 10.10 3.90
CA PHE A 249 -3.48 10.37 4.56
C PHE A 249 -3.74 11.88 4.48
N GLN A 250 -4.79 12.27 3.76
CA GLN A 250 -5.25 13.65 3.63
C GLN A 250 -6.51 13.83 4.47
N MET A 251 -6.53 14.86 5.31
CA MET A 251 -7.74 15.25 6.04
C MET A 251 -7.95 16.74 6.02
N GLY A 252 -9.19 17.17 5.80
CA GLY A 252 -9.53 18.59 5.75
C GLY A 252 -9.49 19.28 7.12
N SER A 253 -9.63 18.53 8.21
CA SER A 253 -9.56 19.05 9.57
C SER A 253 -8.49 18.33 10.39
N THR A 254 -8.88 17.69 11.50
CA THR A 254 -7.95 17.17 12.51
C THR A 254 -7.55 15.72 12.28
N LEU A 255 -6.36 15.35 12.77
CA LEU A 255 -5.97 13.97 13.05
C LEU A 255 -6.10 13.71 14.55
N THR A 256 -6.80 12.65 14.95
CA THR A 256 -6.83 12.23 16.37
C THR A 256 -6.55 10.75 16.52
N THR A 257 -5.64 10.38 17.41
CA THR A 257 -5.47 8.97 17.79
C THR A 257 -6.08 8.71 19.16
N GLY A 258 -6.74 7.57 19.31
CA GLY A 258 -7.23 7.11 20.61
C GLY A 258 -6.09 6.67 21.53
N THR A 259 -6.42 6.38 22.79
CA THR A 259 -5.47 5.79 23.74
C THR A 259 -4.91 4.47 23.20
N ASN A 260 -3.59 4.28 23.27
CA ASN A 260 -2.87 3.11 22.78
C ASN A 260 -3.11 2.81 21.30
N ALA A 261 -3.45 3.82 20.49
CA ALA A 261 -3.54 3.64 19.05
C ALA A 261 -2.18 3.21 18.48
N ASN A 262 -2.22 2.36 17.46
CA ASN A 262 -1.02 1.77 16.87
C ASN A 262 -1.08 1.85 15.35
N ILE A 263 -0.08 2.50 14.74
CA ILE A 263 0.13 2.43 13.29
C ILE A 263 1.16 1.33 13.04
N ALA A 264 0.68 0.12 12.75
CA ALA A 264 1.51 -1.04 12.51
C ALA A 264 2.04 -1.03 11.07
N LEU A 265 3.32 -1.39 10.89
CA LEU A 265 3.93 -1.58 9.58
C LEU A 265 4.14 -3.07 9.34
N SER A 266 3.80 -3.55 8.14
CA SER A 266 3.97 -4.96 7.75
C SER A 266 4.36 -5.09 6.28
N GLY A 267 4.89 -6.26 5.88
CA GLY A 267 5.27 -6.52 4.49
C GLY A 267 6.51 -5.76 3.99
N GLY A 268 7.24 -5.11 4.90
CA GLY A 268 8.40 -4.27 4.59
C GLY A 268 8.12 -2.77 4.60
N ALA A 269 6.88 -2.34 4.84
CA ALA A 269 6.49 -0.94 4.93
C ALA A 269 7.42 -0.14 5.86
N GLN A 270 7.79 1.08 5.44
CA GLN A 270 8.73 1.94 6.16
C GLN A 270 8.06 3.26 6.56
N ALA A 271 8.26 3.69 7.82
CA ALA A 271 7.68 4.93 8.35
C ALA A 271 8.06 6.17 7.52
N LYS A 272 9.25 6.19 6.90
CA LYS A 272 9.70 7.29 6.04
C LYS A 272 8.81 7.54 4.82
N ASN A 273 8.00 6.55 4.43
CA ASN A 273 7.07 6.62 3.31
C ASN A 273 5.60 6.83 3.74
N VAL A 274 5.34 7.09 5.02
CA VAL A 274 3.99 7.32 5.55
C VAL A 274 3.83 8.80 5.85
N TRP A 275 2.81 9.42 5.27
CA TRP A 275 2.58 10.86 5.32
C TRP A 275 1.17 11.18 5.78
N TRP A 276 1.06 12.07 6.76
CA TRP A 276 -0.20 12.54 7.31
C TRP A 276 -0.30 14.03 7.05
N GLN A 277 -1.01 14.42 6.00
CA GLN A 277 -1.31 15.81 5.69
C GLN A 277 -2.57 16.22 6.44
N VAL A 278 -2.42 17.17 7.36
CA VAL A 278 -3.48 17.56 8.30
C VAL A 278 -3.93 19.00 8.04
N GLY A 279 -5.20 19.17 7.67
CA GLY A 279 -5.80 20.46 7.32
C GLY A 279 -5.86 21.46 8.47
N SER A 280 -5.90 20.98 9.71
CA SER A 280 -5.74 21.80 10.91
C SER A 280 -4.66 21.22 11.83
N SER A 281 -5.07 20.56 12.92
CA SER A 281 -4.19 20.10 13.99
C SER A 281 -4.21 18.59 14.17
N ALA A 282 -3.10 18.03 14.66
CA ALA A 282 -2.98 16.64 15.03
C ALA A 282 -2.87 16.47 16.55
N THR A 283 -3.57 15.49 17.11
CA THR A 283 -3.46 15.08 18.52
C THR A 283 -3.20 13.59 18.59
N LEU A 284 -2.03 13.21 19.11
CA LEU A 284 -1.70 11.83 19.42
C LEU A 284 -2.09 11.53 20.87
N GLY A 285 -3.11 10.70 21.05
CA GLY A 285 -3.59 10.26 22.36
C GLY A 285 -2.54 9.47 23.14
N THR A 286 -2.80 9.28 24.44
CA THR A 286 -1.87 8.64 25.37
C THR A 286 -1.44 7.25 24.88
N GLY A 287 -0.15 6.94 24.95
CA GLY A 287 0.38 5.62 24.60
C GLY A 287 0.39 5.31 23.09
N THR A 288 0.15 6.31 22.23
CA THR A 288 0.14 6.09 20.79
C THR A 288 1.50 5.63 20.28
N THR A 289 1.52 4.53 19.53
CA THR A 289 2.68 4.09 18.75
C THR A 289 2.52 4.57 17.32
N PHE A 290 3.14 5.71 17.01
CA PHE A 290 3.01 6.39 15.73
C PHE A 290 4.11 6.01 14.75
N ARG A 291 3.75 5.81 13.48
CA ARG A 291 4.66 5.56 12.36
C ARG A 291 4.31 6.50 11.22
N GLY A 292 5.25 7.36 10.86
CA GLY A 292 5.10 8.30 9.74
C GLY A 292 5.32 9.76 10.10
N ASN A 293 5.21 10.59 9.08
CA ASN A 293 5.52 12.02 9.13
C ASN A 293 4.21 12.82 9.16
N ILE A 294 3.96 13.54 10.23
CA ILE A 294 2.84 14.47 10.34
C ILE A 294 3.26 15.81 9.77
N ILE A 295 2.49 16.31 8.81
CA ILE A 295 2.62 17.65 8.24
C ILE A 295 1.28 18.38 8.48
N ALA A 296 1.21 19.15 9.56
CA ALA A 296 0.00 19.85 9.99
C ALA A 296 0.03 21.33 9.65
N LEU A 297 -1.14 21.89 9.33
CA LEU A 297 -1.27 23.32 9.07
C LEU A 297 -1.05 24.14 10.33
N THR A 298 -1.67 23.74 11.44
CA THR A 298 -1.65 24.48 12.70
C THR A 298 -0.77 23.81 13.74
N THR A 299 -1.32 22.97 14.61
CA THR A 299 -0.59 22.46 15.78
C THR A 299 -0.47 20.94 15.78
N ILE A 300 0.52 20.43 16.51
CA ILE A 300 0.67 19.01 16.78
C ILE A 300 0.84 18.82 18.29
N THR A 301 0.02 17.96 18.88
CA THR A 301 0.10 17.61 20.30
C THR A 301 0.37 16.12 20.45
N LEU A 302 1.41 15.76 21.18
CA LEU A 302 1.62 14.43 21.72
C LEU A 302 1.21 14.51 23.19
N VAL A 303 0.19 13.76 23.61
CA VAL A 303 -0.32 13.80 24.99
C VAL A 303 0.72 13.19 25.92
N ASP A 304 0.63 11.92 26.29
CA ASP A 304 1.64 11.27 27.14
C ASP A 304 2.01 9.90 26.57
N ASN A 305 3.23 9.44 26.84
CA ASN A 305 3.71 8.10 26.52
C ASN A 305 3.63 7.75 25.01
N ALA A 306 3.60 8.74 24.11
CA ALA A 306 3.59 8.49 22.68
C ALA A 306 5.00 8.18 22.17
N THR A 307 5.12 7.17 21.32
CA THR A 307 6.37 6.82 20.64
C THR A 307 6.21 7.02 19.14
N MET A 308 6.98 7.94 18.56
CA MET A 308 6.93 8.27 17.14
C MET A 308 8.23 7.85 16.46
N LEU A 309 8.11 6.98 15.46
CA LEU A 309 9.13 6.82 14.41
C LEU A 309 8.66 7.62 13.20
N GLY A 310 9.19 8.82 13.04
CA GLY A 310 8.55 9.82 12.21
C GLY A 310 9.00 11.25 12.46
N ARG A 311 8.13 12.19 12.12
CA ARG A 311 8.34 13.64 12.26
C ARG A 311 7.04 14.33 12.68
N ALA A 312 7.14 15.36 13.52
CA ALA A 312 6.06 16.26 13.90
C ALA A 312 6.32 17.66 13.32
N LEU A 313 5.80 17.93 12.13
CA LEU A 313 6.08 19.15 11.37
C LEU A 313 4.82 20.04 11.28
N ALA A 314 4.79 21.10 12.09
CA ALA A 314 3.69 22.06 12.19
C ALA A 314 4.06 23.38 11.49
N ARG A 315 3.30 23.76 10.46
CA ARG A 315 3.61 24.94 9.64
C ARG A 315 3.45 26.24 10.42
N ASN A 316 2.27 26.48 10.99
CA ASN A 316 1.90 27.80 11.52
C ASN A 316 1.82 27.83 13.06
N GLY A 317 1.71 26.68 13.71
CA GLY A 317 1.47 26.58 15.14
C GLY A 317 2.57 25.85 15.90
N ALA A 318 2.23 25.48 17.13
CA ALA A 318 3.15 24.87 18.07
C ALA A 318 3.18 23.35 17.94
N VAL A 319 4.28 22.77 18.43
CA VAL A 319 4.36 21.35 18.76
C VAL A 319 4.48 21.21 20.27
N SER A 320 3.53 20.49 20.88
CA SER A 320 3.48 20.29 22.33
C SER A 320 3.62 18.82 22.67
N LEU A 321 4.45 18.52 23.66
CA LEU A 321 4.64 17.18 24.21
C LEU A 321 4.26 17.21 25.69
N GLY A 322 3.42 16.28 26.15
CA GLY A 322 3.35 15.94 27.57
C GLY A 322 4.48 14.98 27.95
N THR A 323 4.19 14.08 28.88
CA THR A 323 5.16 13.24 29.58
C THR A 323 5.57 12.00 28.79
N ASN A 324 6.84 11.62 28.89
CA ASN A 324 7.42 10.37 28.39
C ASN A 324 7.21 10.13 26.88
N ASN A 325 7.21 11.21 26.11
CA ASN A 325 7.12 11.14 24.66
C ASN A 325 8.52 10.92 24.05
N THR A 326 8.61 10.08 23.02
CA THR A 326 9.84 9.86 22.25
C THR A 326 9.57 10.10 20.77
N ILE A 327 10.40 10.92 20.12
CA ILE A 327 10.39 11.13 18.66
C ILE A 327 11.75 10.69 18.10
N THR A 328 11.76 9.81 17.11
CA THR A 328 12.97 9.37 16.38
C THR A 328 12.72 9.44 14.89
N LEU A 329 13.71 9.90 14.11
CA LEU A 329 13.60 9.93 12.66
C LEU A 329 13.45 8.52 12.07
N PRO A 330 12.66 8.36 10.98
CA PRO A 330 12.45 7.09 10.31
C PRO A 330 13.54 6.68 9.34
#